data_AF-A0A832TK25-F1
#
_entry.id   AF-A0A832TK25-F1
#
_cell.length_a   1.000
_cell.length_b   1.000
_cell.length_c   1.000
_cell.angle_alpha   90.00
_cell.angle_beta   90.00
_cell.angle_gamma   90.00
#
_symmetry.space_group_name_H-M   'P 1'
#
loop_
_entity.id
_entity.type
_entity.pdbx_description
1 polymer ?
#
loop_
_entity_poly.entity_id
_entity_poly.type
_entity_poly.pdbx_seq_one_letter_code
_entity_poly.pdbx_strand_id
1 'polypeptide(L)'
;MAAHSRLRALLGSPYRVGLGGEGVLRTVGREEEADRMLTAAYDAGIRYYDAAPAYAGSERYQGLFWGRHPGRKEETFQASKSAQRDGAGAAADLARTL
;
A
#
# COMPACT_ATOMS: atom_id res chain seq x y z
N MET A 1 -20.93 9.60 -1.12
CA MET A 1 -19.82 8.83 -0.51
C MET A 1 -20.09 8.27 0.89
N ALA A 2 -21.09 8.73 1.65
CA ALA A 2 -21.35 8.23 3.03
C ALA A 2 -22.00 6.83 3.13
N ALA A 3 -22.68 6.34 2.08
CA ALA A 3 -23.39 5.06 2.11
C ALA A 3 -22.47 3.83 2.09
N HIS A 4 -21.30 3.93 1.47
CA HIS A 4 -20.35 2.81 1.36
C HIS A 4 -19.64 2.48 2.69
N SER A 5 -19.57 3.42 3.63
CA SER A 5 -18.80 3.22 4.87
C SER A 5 -19.58 2.44 5.93
N ARG A 6 -20.91 2.62 6.02
CA ARG A 6 -21.77 1.90 6.98
C ARG A 6 -21.91 0.41 6.62
N LEU A 7 -21.93 0.06 5.33
CA LEU A 7 -22.03 -1.33 4.88
C LEU A 7 -20.74 -2.12 5.17
N ARG A 8 -19.56 -1.50 5.01
CA ARG A 8 -18.26 -2.11 5.38
C ARG A 8 -18.12 -2.38 6.88
N ALA A 9 -18.65 -1.50 7.72
CA ALA A 9 -18.63 -1.71 9.17
C ALA A 9 -19.49 -2.92 9.60
N LEU A 10 -20.61 -3.17 8.91
CA LEU A 10 -21.53 -4.29 9.17
C LEU A 10 -21.00 -5.64 8.65
N LEU A 11 -20.25 -5.65 7.55
CA LEU A 11 -19.73 -6.86 6.90
C LEU A 11 -18.32 -7.26 7.37
N GLY A 12 -17.66 -6.42 8.18
CA GLY A 12 -16.26 -6.56 8.54
C GLY A 12 -15.30 -6.09 7.42
N SER A 13 -14.00 -6.05 7.71
CA SER A 13 -13.00 -5.76 6.66
C SER A 13 -13.09 -6.85 5.59
N PRO A 14 -13.34 -6.52 4.31
CA PRO A 14 -13.32 -7.53 3.24
C PRO A 14 -11.91 -8.09 3.01
N TYR A 15 -10.87 -7.44 3.55
CA TYR A 15 -9.49 -7.80 3.31
C TYR A 15 -9.03 -8.87 4.30
N ARG A 16 -9.23 -10.15 3.93
CA ARG A 16 -8.74 -11.31 4.70
C ARG A 16 -7.27 -11.62 4.44
N VAL A 17 -6.71 -11.06 3.36
CA VAL A 17 -5.35 -11.25 2.88
C VAL A 17 -4.81 -9.89 2.42
N GLY A 18 -3.56 -9.60 2.77
CA GLY A 18 -2.84 -8.42 2.33
C GLY A 18 -1.51 -8.78 1.69
N LEU A 19 -0.96 -7.86 0.90
CA LEU A 19 0.37 -8.00 0.31
C LEU A 19 1.38 -7.18 1.11
N GLY A 20 2.38 -7.85 1.70
CA GLY A 20 3.52 -7.21 2.34
C GLY A 20 4.59 -6.76 1.35
N GLY A 21 5.38 -5.76 1.74
CA GLY A 21 6.45 -5.17 0.92
C GLY A 21 7.73 -5.98 0.80
N GLU A 22 7.67 -7.31 0.86
CA GLU A 22 8.82 -8.22 0.78
C GLU A 22 9.07 -8.74 -0.66
N GLY A 23 10.11 -9.56 -0.84
CA GLY A 23 10.46 -10.10 -2.15
C GLY A 23 10.92 -8.99 -3.11
N VAL A 24 10.35 -8.94 -4.33
CA VAL A 24 10.73 -7.90 -5.31
C VAL A 24 10.38 -6.48 -4.84
N LEU A 25 9.39 -6.33 -3.96
CA LEU A 25 9.04 -5.02 -3.40
C LEU A 25 10.11 -4.51 -2.41
N ARG A 26 10.93 -5.40 -1.84
CA ARG A 26 12.08 -5.05 -1.00
C ARG A 26 13.39 -5.01 -1.81
N THR A 27 13.32 -4.44 -3.01
CA THR A 27 14.49 -4.24 -3.88
C THR A 27 14.54 -2.81 -4.41
N VAL A 28 15.54 -2.51 -5.24
CA VAL A 28 15.66 -1.25 -5.99
C VAL A 28 15.91 -1.56 -7.46
N GLY A 29 15.46 -0.69 -8.38
CA GLY A 29 15.65 -0.85 -9.82
C GLY A 29 14.81 -1.93 -10.52
N ARG A 30 13.89 -2.60 -9.82
CA ARG A 30 13.00 -3.66 -10.34
C ARG A 30 11.57 -3.17 -10.60
N GLU A 31 11.43 -2.00 -11.22
CA GLU A 31 10.12 -1.34 -11.41
C GLU A 31 9.13 -2.20 -12.20
N GLU A 32 9.59 -2.88 -13.27
CA GLU A 32 8.73 -3.73 -14.11
C GLU A 32 8.27 -5.00 -13.39
N GLU A 33 9.13 -5.62 -12.58
CA GLU A 33 8.73 -6.79 -11.79
C GLU A 33 7.81 -6.42 -10.63
N ALA A 34 8.06 -5.29 -9.98
CA ALA A 34 7.18 -4.76 -8.95
C ALA A 34 5.79 -4.45 -9.50
N ASP A 35 5.71 -3.81 -10.69
CA ASP A 35 4.46 -3.52 -11.38
C ASP A 35 3.68 -4.81 -11.72
N ARG A 36 4.36 -5.83 -12.23
CA ARG A 36 3.76 -7.16 -12.49
C ARG A 36 3.22 -7.82 -11.21
N MET A 37 3.98 -7.77 -10.10
CA MET A 37 3.55 -8.33 -8.82
C MET A 37 2.32 -7.59 -8.26
N LEU A 38 2.33 -6.25 -8.30
CA LEU A 38 1.22 -5.43 -7.82
C LEU A 38 -0.04 -5.62 -8.68
N THR A 39 0.13 -5.75 -10.00
CA THR A 39 -0.95 -6.09 -10.93
C THR A 39 -1.55 -7.44 -10.58
N ALA A 40 -0.72 -8.48 -10.45
CA ALA A 40 -1.20 -9.83 -10.12
C ALA A 40 -1.91 -9.88 -8.76
N ALA A 41 -1.39 -9.19 -7.75
CA ALA A 41 -2.02 -9.11 -6.44
C ALA A 41 -3.40 -8.43 -6.50
N TYR A 42 -3.50 -7.30 -7.21
CA TYR A 42 -4.76 -6.58 -7.37
C TYR A 42 -5.79 -7.41 -8.13
N ASP A 43 -5.38 -8.04 -9.23
CA ASP A 43 -6.25 -8.87 -10.07
C ASP A 43 -6.69 -10.15 -9.32
N ALA A 44 -5.88 -10.64 -8.36
CA ALA A 44 -6.25 -11.72 -7.43
C ALA A 44 -7.19 -11.27 -6.29
N GLY A 45 -7.60 -10.00 -6.25
CA GLY A 45 -8.54 -9.48 -5.25
C GLY A 45 -7.89 -8.89 -3.99
N ILE A 46 -6.56 -8.79 -3.92
CA ILE A 46 -5.90 -8.13 -2.80
C ILE A 46 -6.14 -6.62 -2.87
N ARG A 47 -6.46 -6.04 -1.72
CA ARG A 47 -6.80 -4.62 -1.56
C ARG A 47 -6.20 -3.99 -0.30
N TYR A 48 -5.42 -4.75 0.47
CA TYR A 48 -4.59 -4.24 1.56
C TYR A 48 -3.12 -4.43 1.20
N TYR A 49 -2.36 -3.36 1.18
CA TYR A 49 -0.94 -3.37 0.82
C TYR A 49 -0.13 -2.71 1.93
N ASP A 50 0.96 -3.36 2.31
CA ASP A 50 1.81 -2.93 3.41
C ASP A 50 3.22 -2.58 2.89
N ALA A 51 3.72 -1.43 3.33
CA ALA A 51 5.05 -0.94 3.05
C ALA A 51 5.78 -0.58 4.36
N ALA A 52 7.02 -0.15 4.21
CA ALA A 52 7.75 0.56 5.25
C ALA A 52 8.92 1.32 4.60
N PRO A 53 9.43 2.39 5.23
CA PRO A 53 10.67 3.05 4.82
C PRO A 53 11.86 2.07 4.78
N ALA A 54 11.85 1.07 5.67
CA ALA A 54 12.87 0.02 5.73
C ALA A 54 12.78 -1.01 4.58
N TYR A 55 11.70 -1.00 3.79
CA TYR A 55 11.46 -1.97 2.72
C TYR A 55 11.99 -1.48 1.37
N ALA A 56 13.21 -0.95 1.33
CA ALA A 56 13.87 -0.49 0.11
C ALA A 56 12.95 0.33 -0.80
N GLY A 57 12.66 -0.14 -2.02
CA GLY A 57 11.80 0.55 -2.99
C GLY A 57 10.29 0.41 -2.78
N SER A 58 9.81 -0.31 -1.77
CA SER A 58 8.39 -0.70 -1.65
C SER A 58 7.40 0.47 -1.71
N GLU A 59 7.65 1.55 -0.95
CA GLU A 59 6.79 2.75 -0.98
C GLU A 59 6.78 3.41 -2.37
N ARG A 60 7.94 3.48 -3.03
CA ARG A 60 8.08 4.05 -4.36
C ARG A 60 7.34 3.21 -5.40
N TYR A 61 7.49 1.87 -5.36
CA TYR A 61 6.82 0.98 -6.30
C TYR A 61 5.29 1.07 -6.19
N GLN A 62 4.77 1.08 -4.96
CA GLN A 62 3.34 1.26 -4.72
C GLN A 62 2.86 2.65 -5.19
N GLY A 63 3.60 3.72 -4.87
CA GLY A 63 3.28 5.08 -5.30
C GLY A 63 3.23 5.22 -6.84
N LEU A 64 4.19 4.65 -7.56
CA LEU A 64 4.20 4.63 -9.03
C LEU A 64 3.00 3.86 -9.58
N PHE A 65 2.71 2.68 -9.03
CA PHE A 65 1.59 1.84 -9.47
C PHE A 65 0.23 2.53 -9.27
N TRP A 66 0.00 3.14 -8.10
CA TRP A 66 -1.24 3.88 -7.84
C TRP A 66 -1.37 5.15 -8.65
N GLY A 67 -0.25 5.84 -8.93
CA GLY A 67 -0.22 6.99 -9.83
C GLY A 67 -0.65 6.63 -11.26
N ARG A 68 -0.30 5.43 -11.73
CA ARG A 68 -0.74 4.89 -13.04
C ARG A 68 -2.18 4.39 -13.04
N HIS A 69 -2.72 4.01 -11.87
CA HIS A 69 -4.02 3.37 -11.73
C HIS A 69 -4.91 4.05 -10.66
N PRO A 70 -5.37 5.29 -10.88
CA PRO A 70 -6.15 6.03 -9.89
C PRO A 70 -7.45 5.33 -9.46
N GLY A 71 -8.15 4.63 -10.37
CA GLY A 71 -9.34 3.84 -9.99
C GLY A 71 -9.02 2.67 -9.07
N ARG A 72 -7.86 2.01 -9.24
CA ARG A 72 -7.41 0.93 -8.36
C ARG A 72 -7.06 1.46 -6.96
N LYS A 73 -6.53 2.69 -6.88
CA LYS A 73 -6.20 3.38 -5.63
C LYS A 73 -7.44 3.60 -4.76
N GLU A 74 -8.57 3.97 -5.34
CA GLU A 74 -9.83 4.24 -4.62
C GLU A 74 -10.37 3.01 -3.87
N GLU A 75 -10.07 1.80 -4.37
CA GLU A 75 -10.51 0.54 -3.77
C GLU A 75 -9.53 -0.04 -2.74
N THR A 76 -8.36 0.57 -2.63
CA THR A 76 -7.19 0.02 -1.96
C THR A 76 -6.91 0.72 -0.64
N PHE A 77 -6.51 -0.05 0.36
CA PHE A 77 -5.91 0.46 1.58
C PHE A 77 -4.40 0.21 1.54
N GLN A 78 -3.61 1.29 1.65
CA GLN A 78 -2.16 1.22 1.78
C GLN A 78 -1.74 1.60 3.20
N ALA A 79 -0.89 0.77 3.81
CA ALA A 79 -0.24 1.04 5.08
C ALA A 79 1.27 1.27 4.88
N SER A 80 1.85 2.13 5.69
CA SER A 80 3.31 2.20 5.89
C SER A 80 3.61 2.35 7.39
N LYS A 81 4.89 2.39 7.75
CA LYS A 81 5.36 2.36 9.13
C LYS A 81 6.29 3.53 9.40
N SER A 82 6.20 4.12 10.57
CA SER A 82 7.24 5.00 11.10
C SER A 82 8.28 4.16 11.84
N ALA A 83 9.56 4.42 11.61
CA ALA A 83 10.62 3.85 12.46
C ALA A 83 10.81 4.68 13.74
N GLN A 84 10.32 5.91 13.74
CA GLN A 84 10.44 6.84 14.85
C GLN A 84 9.43 6.52 15.95
N ARG A 85 9.86 6.71 17.20
CA ARG A 85 9.08 6.43 18.41
C ARG A 85 8.48 7.67 19.06
N ASP A 86 8.63 8.82 18.41
CA ASP A 86 8.01 10.09 18.81
C ASP A 86 7.09 10.63 17.70
N GLY A 87 6.19 11.52 18.11
CA GLY A 87 5.16 12.05 17.21
C GLY A 87 5.70 12.92 16.09
N ALA A 88 6.79 13.66 16.32
CA ALA A 88 7.38 14.54 15.31
C ALA A 88 8.04 13.71 14.21
N GLY A 89 8.79 12.69 14.58
CA GLY A 89 9.41 11.75 13.68
C GLY A 89 8.38 10.93 12.90
N ALA A 90 7.31 10.47 13.56
CA ALA A 90 6.22 9.76 12.86
C ALA A 90 5.49 10.66 11.85
N ALA A 91 5.29 11.95 12.17
CA ALA A 91 4.72 12.92 11.25
C ALA A 91 5.64 13.20 10.06
N ALA A 92 6.96 13.29 10.29
CA ALA A 92 7.94 13.47 9.22
C ALA A 92 8.01 12.24 8.29
N ASP A 93 8.00 11.03 8.86
CA ASP A 93 7.95 9.77 8.08
C ASP A 93 6.69 9.70 7.23
N LEU A 94 5.53 10.09 7.78
CA LEU A 94 4.27 10.17 7.03
C LEU A 94 4.34 11.18 5.88
N ALA A 95 4.82 12.39 6.15
CA ALA A 95 4.91 13.46 5.15
C ALA A 95 5.88 13.12 4.00
N ARG A 96 6.94 12.35 4.26
CA ARG A 96 7.85 11.84 3.23
C ARG A 96 7.20 10.73 2.38
N THR A 97 6.30 9.95 2.97
CA THR A 97 5.68 8.79 2.32
C THR A 97 4.56 9.19 1.34
N LEU A 98 3.82 10.25 1.66
CA LEU A 98 2.68 10.77 0.89
C LEU A 98 3.12 11.71 -0.25
#